data_AF-A0A246KYJ8-F1
#
_entry.id   AF-A0A246KYJ8-F1
#
_cell.length_a   1.000
_cell.length_b   1.000
_cell.length_c   1.000
_cell.angle_alpha   90.00
_cell.angle_beta   90.00
_cell.angle_gamma   90.00
#
_symmetry.space_group_name_H-M   'P 1'
#
loop_
_entity.id
_entity.type
_entity.pdbx_description
1 polymer ?
#
loop_
_entity_poly.entity_id
_entity_poly.type
_entity_poly.pdbx_seq_one_letter_code
_entity_poly.pdbx_strand_id
1 'polypeptide(L)'
;MIRAEFGGGYPIYADQYYRGRGLVPDVPANYGVPTSGPIYASQFYNAVKATPFQASLSPSYLMGNWPQSTNGTVSESFSVYCSGGTGNYSVVSRSVTGGASISGSGLGGTVTASGRNTSRMGQFTVVVTDGVTQITLTGNYEYSFGRPL
;
A
#
# COMPACT_ATOMS: atom_id res chain seq x y z
N MET A 1 30.18 -11.76 0.86
CA MET A 1 29.98 -11.08 -0.44
C MET A 1 28.58 -10.50 -0.46
N ILE A 2 28.40 -9.27 -0.95
CA ILE A 2 27.13 -8.50 -0.96
C ILE A 2 25.88 -9.32 -1.32
N ARG A 3 26.02 -10.29 -2.23
CA ARG A 3 24.95 -11.22 -2.62
C ARG A 3 24.42 -12.11 -1.50
N ALA A 4 25.29 -12.59 -0.61
CA ALA A 4 24.88 -13.41 0.52
C ALA A 4 24.03 -12.61 1.53
N GLU A 5 24.29 -11.30 1.64
CA GLU A 5 23.57 -10.43 2.57
C GLU A 5 22.28 -9.89 1.95
N PHE A 6 22.36 -9.34 0.74
CA PHE A 6 21.26 -8.64 0.06
C PHE A 6 20.49 -9.51 -0.94
N GLY A 7 20.94 -10.73 -1.21
CA GLY A 7 20.39 -11.60 -2.26
C GLY A 7 20.97 -11.30 -3.64
N GLY A 8 20.34 -11.81 -4.69
CA GLY A 8 20.75 -11.60 -6.10
C GLY A 8 21.11 -12.91 -6.82
N GLY A 9 20.81 -12.94 -8.13
CA GLY A 9 20.97 -14.12 -8.98
C GLY A 9 22.37 -14.30 -9.57
N TYR A 10 22.51 -15.33 -10.41
CA TYR A 10 23.64 -15.46 -11.34
C TYR A 10 23.15 -15.27 -12.78
N PRO A 11 23.86 -14.49 -13.62
CA PRO A 11 25.04 -13.68 -13.27
C PRO A 11 24.69 -12.55 -12.29
N ILE A 12 25.69 -12.08 -11.54
CA ILE A 12 25.50 -10.99 -10.58
C ILE A 12 25.45 -9.68 -11.36
N TYR A 13 24.37 -8.93 -11.21
CA TYR A 13 24.24 -7.60 -11.80
C TYR A 13 24.37 -6.53 -10.71
N ALA A 14 25.34 -5.64 -10.87
CA ALA A 14 25.63 -4.58 -9.91
C ALA A 14 24.47 -3.60 -9.75
N ASP A 15 23.66 -3.42 -10.80
CA ASP A 15 22.51 -2.53 -10.80
C ASP A 15 21.46 -2.90 -9.75
N GLN A 16 21.31 -4.19 -9.42
CA GLN A 16 20.37 -4.68 -8.41
C GLN A 16 20.71 -4.17 -7.00
N TYR A 17 21.95 -3.75 -6.76
CA TYR A 17 22.46 -3.29 -5.47
C TYR A 17 22.55 -1.77 -5.33
N TYR A 18 22.13 -0.99 -6.34
CA TYR A 18 21.98 0.45 -6.13
C TYR A 18 20.78 0.75 -5.24
N ARG A 19 20.87 1.84 -4.48
CA ARG A 19 19.76 2.33 -3.67
C ARG A 19 18.54 2.64 -4.55
N GLY A 20 17.36 2.22 -4.09
CA GLY A 20 16.10 2.34 -4.82
C GLY A 20 15.91 1.27 -5.89
N ARG A 21 16.80 0.27 -5.95
CA ARG A 21 16.63 -0.91 -6.81
C ARG A 21 16.12 -2.09 -5.98
N GLY A 22 15.91 -3.23 -6.64
CA GLY A 22 15.18 -4.36 -6.07
C GLY A 22 15.73 -4.93 -4.76
N LEU A 23 17.05 -4.89 -4.53
CA LEU A 23 17.67 -5.50 -3.34
C LEU A 23 18.02 -4.48 -2.24
N VAL A 24 18.12 -3.20 -2.60
CA VAL A 24 18.52 -2.12 -1.68
C VAL A 24 17.47 -1.01 -1.74
N PRO A 25 16.52 -1.01 -0.80
CA PRO A 25 15.43 -0.05 -0.76
C PRO A 25 15.91 1.39 -0.60
N ASP A 26 15.12 2.35 -1.08
CA ASP A 26 15.41 3.76 -0.90
C ASP A 26 14.93 4.26 0.47
N VAL A 27 15.72 3.95 1.50
CA VAL A 27 15.46 4.35 2.88
C VAL A 27 16.67 5.06 3.49
N PRO A 28 16.50 5.88 4.55
CA PRO A 28 17.60 6.64 5.15
C PRO A 28 18.82 5.79 5.53
N ALA A 29 18.60 4.56 6.00
CA ALA A 29 19.68 3.62 6.34
C ALA A 29 20.58 3.26 5.14
N ASN A 30 20.07 3.41 3.91
CA ASN A 30 20.78 3.07 2.68
C ASN A 30 21.42 4.29 1.99
N TYR A 31 21.35 5.49 2.55
CA TYR A 31 21.85 6.70 1.87
C TYR A 31 23.36 6.69 1.59
N GLY A 32 24.13 5.82 2.25
CA GLY A 32 25.53 5.55 1.91
C GLY A 32 25.72 4.75 0.62
N VAL A 33 24.69 4.06 0.13
CA VAL A 33 24.67 3.30 -1.12
C VAL A 33 24.31 4.25 -2.28
N PRO A 34 25.12 4.30 -3.35
CA PRO A 34 24.86 5.16 -4.49
C PRO A 34 23.64 4.67 -5.28
N THR A 35 23.06 5.55 -6.08
CA THR A 35 21.97 5.22 -7.01
C THR A 35 22.48 4.85 -8.41
N SER A 36 23.77 5.11 -8.69
CA SER A 36 24.48 4.77 -9.94
C SER A 36 25.99 4.88 -9.75
N GLY A 37 26.79 4.39 -10.72
CA GLY A 37 28.25 4.53 -10.72
C GLY A 37 28.99 3.46 -9.90
N PRO A 38 30.24 3.68 -9.51
CA PRO A 38 31.01 2.68 -8.76
C PRO A 38 30.36 2.30 -7.44
N ILE A 39 30.35 0.99 -7.15
CA ILE A 39 29.85 0.42 -5.89
C ILE A 39 31.04 -0.11 -5.08
N TYR A 40 31.10 0.24 -3.81
CA TYR A 40 32.12 -0.20 -2.86
C TYR A 40 31.46 -0.98 -1.72
N ALA A 41 32.10 -2.07 -1.26
CA ALA A 41 31.57 -2.89 -0.17
C ALA A 41 31.34 -2.10 1.13
N SER A 42 32.14 -1.06 1.37
CA SER A 42 32.01 -0.19 2.54
C SER A 42 30.69 0.59 2.60
N GLN A 43 30.04 0.81 1.46
CA GLN A 43 28.77 1.52 1.38
C GLN A 43 27.59 0.71 1.94
N PHE A 44 27.78 -0.60 2.15
CA PHE A 44 26.75 -1.50 2.65
C PHE A 44 26.86 -1.76 4.15
N TYR A 45 27.88 -1.21 4.83
CA TYR A 45 27.95 -1.28 6.29
C TYR A 45 26.74 -0.56 6.89
N ASN A 46 25.91 -1.30 7.64
CA ASN A 46 24.62 -0.88 8.21
C ASN A 46 23.50 -0.60 7.20
N ALA A 47 23.69 -0.93 5.92
CA ALA A 47 22.61 -0.86 4.94
C ALA A 47 21.57 -1.96 5.21
N VAL A 48 20.32 -1.65 4.91
CA VAL A 48 19.16 -2.53 5.07
C VAL A 48 18.80 -3.14 3.72
N LYS A 49 18.64 -4.46 3.69
CA LYS A 49 18.21 -5.19 2.49
C LYS A 49 16.69 -5.14 2.31
N ALA A 50 16.24 -5.29 1.07
CA ALA A 50 14.83 -5.52 0.78
C ALA A 50 14.41 -6.88 1.37
N THR A 51 13.38 -6.87 2.22
CA THR A 51 12.68 -8.06 2.67
C THR A 51 11.27 -8.02 2.13
N PRO A 52 10.87 -8.94 1.24
CA PRO A 52 9.52 -8.94 0.71
C PRO A 52 8.51 -9.21 1.84
N PHE A 53 7.45 -8.41 1.86
CA PHE A 53 6.25 -8.69 2.64
C PHE A 53 5.06 -8.88 1.70
N GLN A 54 3.96 -9.37 2.25
CA GLN A 54 2.69 -9.50 1.57
C GLN A 54 1.68 -8.61 2.28
N ALA A 55 0.75 -8.06 1.52
CA ALA A 55 -0.37 -7.32 2.07
C ALA A 55 -1.65 -7.63 1.29
N SER A 56 -2.79 -7.61 1.97
CA SER A 56 -4.11 -7.82 1.36
C SER A 56 -5.19 -7.00 2.05
N LEU A 57 -6.23 -6.66 1.29
CA LEU A 57 -7.43 -6.01 1.81
C LEU A 57 -8.47 -7.06 2.17
N SER A 58 -9.13 -6.89 3.31
CA SER A 58 -10.34 -7.63 3.62
C SER A 58 -11.37 -6.75 4.35
N PRO A 59 -12.59 -6.63 3.81
CA PRO A 59 -12.96 -6.96 2.43
C PRO A 59 -12.22 -6.08 1.40
N SER A 60 -12.00 -6.61 0.18
CA SER A 60 -11.49 -5.83 -0.97
C SER A 60 -12.61 -5.23 -1.84
N TYR A 61 -13.86 -5.60 -1.57
CA TYR A 61 -15.06 -5.06 -2.20
C TYR A 61 -16.06 -4.63 -1.12
N LEU A 62 -16.39 -3.34 -1.07
CA LEU A 62 -17.31 -2.76 -0.10
C LEU A 62 -18.68 -2.55 -0.75
N MET A 63 -19.73 -3.10 -0.14
CA MET A 63 -21.10 -2.91 -0.59
C MET A 63 -21.92 -2.32 0.53
N GLY A 64 -22.75 -1.34 0.18
CA GLY A 64 -23.69 -0.77 1.13
C GLY A 64 -24.87 -0.12 0.43
N ASN A 65 -25.97 -0.02 1.16
CA ASN A 65 -27.22 0.49 0.62
C ASN A 65 -27.90 1.36 1.67
N TRP A 66 -28.29 2.55 1.25
CA TRP A 66 -29.25 3.38 1.95
C TRP A 66 -30.62 3.25 1.28
N PRO A 67 -31.55 2.44 1.79
CA PRO A 67 -32.77 2.09 1.06
C PRO A 67 -33.80 3.23 0.96
N GLN A 68 -33.64 4.31 1.73
CA GLN A 68 -34.61 5.41 1.77
C GLN A 68 -34.40 6.37 0.60
N SER A 69 -35.47 7.01 0.12
CA SER A 69 -35.43 8.04 -0.92
C SER A 69 -35.00 9.43 -0.42
N THR A 70 -34.44 9.49 0.79
CA THR A 70 -33.86 10.66 1.46
C THR A 70 -32.36 10.73 1.23
N ASN A 71 -31.74 11.85 1.62
CA ASN A 71 -30.28 11.91 1.71
C ASN A 71 -29.80 10.94 2.80
N GLY A 72 -28.83 10.10 2.44
CA GLY A 72 -28.23 9.12 3.33
C GLY A 72 -26.72 9.07 3.21
N THR A 73 -26.10 8.38 4.16
CA THR A 73 -24.66 8.12 4.20
C THR A 73 -24.44 6.63 4.39
N VAL A 74 -23.58 6.05 3.57
CA VAL A 74 -23.10 4.67 3.68
C VAL A 74 -21.61 4.74 4.04
N SER A 75 -21.21 3.96 5.05
CA SER A 75 -19.83 3.89 5.55
C SER A 75 -19.46 2.43 5.80
N GLU A 76 -18.60 1.88 4.95
CA GLU A 76 -18.13 0.50 5.10
C GLU A 76 -16.63 0.47 5.37
N SER A 77 -16.21 -0.47 6.21
CA SER A 77 -14.82 -0.56 6.68
C SER A 77 -14.07 -1.72 6.03
N PHE A 78 -12.76 -1.54 5.90
CA PHE A 78 -11.81 -2.57 5.48
C PHE A 78 -10.62 -2.62 6.45
N SER A 79 -9.94 -3.77 6.46
CA SER A 79 -8.69 -3.97 7.16
C SER A 79 -7.60 -4.40 6.17
N VAL A 80 -6.37 -4.00 6.45
CA VAL A 80 -5.17 -4.46 5.75
C VAL A 80 -4.49 -5.54 6.59
N TYR A 81 -4.24 -6.68 5.99
CA TYR A 81 -3.50 -7.79 6.59
C TYR A 81 -2.12 -7.85 5.97
N CYS A 82 -1.09 -7.96 6.80
CA CYS A 82 0.30 -7.99 6.36
C CYS A 82 1.05 -9.19 6.97
N SER A 83 2.00 -9.75 6.22
CA SER A 83 2.89 -10.82 6.69
C SER A 83 4.27 -10.76 6.00
N GLY A 84 5.31 -11.26 6.65
CA GLY A 84 6.69 -11.22 6.13
C GLY A 84 7.45 -9.91 6.43
N GLY A 85 8.38 -9.53 5.56
CA GLY A 85 9.15 -8.29 5.70
C GLY A 85 9.84 -8.10 7.06
N THR A 86 9.87 -6.85 7.51
CA THR A 86 10.39 -6.49 8.85
C THR A 86 9.39 -6.73 9.99
N GLY A 87 8.11 -6.93 9.69
CA GLY A 87 7.01 -6.98 10.68
C GLY A 87 6.49 -5.61 11.15
N ASN A 88 7.13 -4.49 10.77
CA ASN A 88 6.75 -3.14 11.22
C ASN A 88 5.81 -2.44 10.24
N TYR A 89 4.56 -2.90 10.14
CA TYR A 89 3.63 -2.40 9.12
C TYR A 89 2.95 -1.09 9.50
N SER A 90 2.83 -0.17 8.54
CA SER A 90 2.06 1.06 8.67
C SER A 90 1.49 1.52 7.33
N VAL A 91 0.39 2.27 7.36
CA VAL A 91 -0.18 2.88 6.15
C VAL A 91 0.51 4.20 5.86
N VAL A 92 1.04 4.33 4.65
CA VAL A 92 1.66 5.55 4.11
C VAL A 92 0.58 6.52 3.62
N SER A 93 -0.39 6.03 2.86
CA SER A 93 -1.45 6.85 2.29
C SER A 93 -2.71 6.07 1.99
N ARG A 94 -3.84 6.78 1.98
CA ARG A 94 -5.15 6.29 1.53
C ARG A 94 -5.70 7.27 0.50
N SER A 95 -6.32 6.77 -0.56
CA SER A 95 -7.03 7.60 -1.55
C SER A 95 -8.27 6.86 -2.05
N VAL A 96 -9.25 7.61 -2.56
CA VAL A 96 -10.49 7.06 -3.09
C VAL A 96 -11.01 7.91 -4.25
N THR A 97 -11.71 7.26 -5.17
CA THR A 97 -12.34 7.89 -6.35
C THR A 97 -13.86 7.78 -6.27
N GLY A 98 -14.60 8.19 -7.29
CA GLY A 98 -16.04 7.88 -7.39
C GLY A 98 -16.98 8.70 -6.49
N GLY A 99 -16.50 9.80 -5.90
CA GLY A 99 -17.30 10.68 -5.05
C GLY A 99 -17.53 10.15 -3.63
N ALA A 100 -16.66 9.27 -3.15
CA ALA A 100 -16.56 8.90 -1.75
C ALA A 100 -15.41 9.67 -1.05
N SER A 101 -15.36 9.55 0.27
CA SER A 101 -14.22 9.91 1.11
C SER A 101 -13.66 8.66 1.79
N ILE A 102 -12.38 8.70 2.15
CA ILE A 102 -11.70 7.61 2.87
C ILE A 102 -11.00 8.16 4.09
N SER A 103 -11.17 7.49 5.23
CA SER A 103 -10.51 7.80 6.49
C SER A 103 -10.07 6.52 7.19
N GLY A 104 -9.26 6.64 8.25
CA GLY A 104 -8.81 5.49 9.02
C GLY A 104 -7.51 5.73 9.78
N SER A 105 -7.20 4.83 10.70
CA SER A 105 -5.96 4.78 11.47
C SER A 105 -5.38 3.37 11.48
N GLY A 106 -4.09 3.25 11.78
CA GLY A 106 -3.39 1.96 11.75
C GLY A 106 -3.51 1.27 10.39
N LEU A 107 -3.82 -0.03 10.41
CA LEU A 107 -4.06 -0.86 9.23
C LEU A 107 -5.55 -0.94 8.82
N GLY A 108 -6.42 -0.10 9.38
CA GLY A 108 -7.84 -0.05 9.02
C GLY A 108 -8.20 1.15 8.16
N GLY A 109 -9.37 1.11 7.54
CA GLY A 109 -9.97 2.27 6.90
C GLY A 109 -11.47 2.13 6.69
N THR A 110 -12.12 3.26 6.45
CA THR A 110 -13.55 3.34 6.17
C THR A 110 -13.75 4.19 4.91
N VAL A 111 -14.50 3.66 3.96
CA VAL A 111 -14.93 4.38 2.76
C VAL A 111 -16.37 4.83 2.97
N THR A 112 -16.59 6.14 2.89
CA THR A 112 -17.88 6.77 3.15
C THR A 112 -18.35 7.51 1.91
N ALA A 113 -19.62 7.37 1.54
CA ALA A 113 -20.24 8.26 0.57
C ALA A 113 -21.64 8.65 1.02
N SER A 114 -22.10 9.79 0.51
CA SER A 114 -23.45 10.26 0.73
C SER A 114 -24.15 10.50 -0.61
N GLY A 115 -25.46 10.33 -0.61
CA GLY A 115 -26.27 10.45 -1.81
C GLY A 115 -27.76 10.38 -1.54
N ARG A 116 -28.54 10.61 -2.59
CA ARG A 116 -30.00 10.44 -2.66
C ARG A 116 -30.37 10.04 -4.07
N ASN A 117 -31.17 8.99 -4.22
CA ASN A 117 -31.62 8.45 -5.51
C ASN A 117 -30.48 8.33 -6.54
N THR A 118 -29.33 7.81 -6.10
CA THR A 118 -28.08 7.74 -6.88
C THR A 118 -27.29 6.51 -6.50
N SER A 119 -26.34 6.13 -7.35
CA SER A 119 -25.28 5.18 -7.01
C SER A 119 -23.92 5.87 -7.02
N ARG A 120 -23.01 5.39 -6.18
CA ARG A 120 -21.60 5.81 -6.11
C ARG A 120 -20.74 4.57 -6.21
N MET A 121 -19.81 4.56 -7.15
CA MET A 121 -18.90 3.44 -7.36
C MET A 121 -17.51 3.98 -7.66
N GLY A 122 -16.50 3.27 -7.21
CA GLY A 122 -15.12 3.64 -7.45
C GLY A 122 -14.14 2.70 -6.79
N GLN A 123 -12.88 3.14 -6.79
CA GLN A 123 -11.77 2.42 -6.19
C GLN A 123 -11.22 3.16 -4.99
N PHE A 124 -10.80 2.41 -3.99
CA PHE A 124 -9.97 2.91 -2.90
C PHE A 124 -8.60 2.25 -2.96
N THR A 125 -7.56 3.05 -2.73
CA THR A 125 -6.16 2.63 -2.77
C THR A 125 -5.52 2.87 -1.41
N VAL A 126 -4.75 1.89 -0.94
CA VAL A 126 -4.00 1.97 0.32
C VAL A 126 -2.55 1.59 0.03
N VAL A 127 -1.62 2.47 0.40
CA VAL A 127 -0.18 2.20 0.33
C VAL A 127 0.31 1.83 1.71
N VAL A 128 0.89 0.64 1.86
CA VAL A 128 1.40 0.12 3.13
C VAL A 128 2.91 -0.05 3.03
N THR A 129 3.61 0.20 4.14
CA THR A 129 5.05 0.01 4.27
C THR A 129 5.37 -0.89 5.45
N ASP A 130 6.45 -1.67 5.36
CA ASP A 130 7.09 -2.32 6.51
C ASP A 130 8.27 -1.47 7.06
N GLY A 131 8.34 -0.19 6.68
CA GLY A 131 9.46 0.71 6.97
C GLY A 131 10.63 0.60 5.99
N VAL A 132 10.60 -0.40 5.09
CA VAL A 132 11.69 -0.71 4.15
C VAL A 132 11.17 -0.75 2.71
N THR A 133 10.10 -1.49 2.47
CA THR A 133 9.44 -1.63 1.16
C THR A 133 7.99 -1.19 1.24
N GLN A 134 7.36 -0.92 0.09
CA GLN A 134 5.96 -0.51 0.02
C GLN A 134 5.14 -1.43 -0.90
N ILE A 135 3.87 -1.65 -0.54
CA ILE A 135 2.87 -2.35 -1.35
C ILE A 135 1.65 -1.45 -1.52
N THR A 136 1.16 -1.36 -2.75
CA THR A 136 -0.08 -0.68 -3.07
C THR A 136 -1.21 -1.70 -3.22
N LEU A 137 -2.28 -1.51 -2.45
CA LEU A 137 -3.49 -2.33 -2.50
C LEU A 137 -4.64 -1.52 -3.08
N THR A 138 -5.47 -2.15 -3.91
CA THR A 138 -6.66 -1.52 -4.48
C THR A 138 -7.88 -2.39 -4.20
N GLY A 139 -8.93 -1.77 -3.66
CA GLY A 139 -10.25 -2.36 -3.52
C GLY A 139 -11.29 -1.52 -4.25
N ASN A 140 -12.51 -2.06 -4.38
CA ASN A 140 -13.62 -1.36 -5.00
C ASN A 140 -14.74 -1.13 -3.98
N TYR A 141 -15.59 -0.15 -4.25
CA TYR A 141 -16.83 0.04 -3.49
C TYR A 141 -18.01 0.31 -4.43
N GLU A 142 -19.19 -0.09 -3.99
CA GLU A 142 -20.46 0.14 -4.66
C GLU A 142 -21.54 0.46 -3.63
N TYR A 143 -21.95 1.73 -3.58
CA TYR A 143 -22.97 2.23 -2.67
C TYR A 143 -24.19 2.72 -3.42
N SER A 144 -25.37 2.28 -2.97
CA SER A 144 -26.67 2.69 -3.51
C SER A 144 -27.42 3.55 -2.50
N PHE A 145 -28.12 4.58 -2.99
CA PHE A 145 -28.91 5.50 -2.18
C PHE A 145 -30.30 5.64 -2.80
N GLY A 146 -31.31 5.04 -2.18
CA GLY A 146 -32.69 4.96 -2.66
C GLY A 146 -32.87 4.09 -3.89
N ARG A 147 -34.12 3.89 -4.30
CA ARG A 147 -34.47 3.48 -5.68
C ARG A 147 -35.00 4.71 -6.41
N PRO A 148 -34.69 4.91 -7.71
CA PRO A 148 -35.52 5.79 -8.52
C PRO A 148 -36.96 5.27 -8.44
N LEU A 149 -37.88 6.14 -8.01
CA LEU A 149 -39.32 5.89 -8.12
C LEU A 149 -39.70 5.86 -9.60
#